data_AF-X0VMP8-F1
#
_entry.id   AF-X0VMP8-F1
#
_cell.length_a   1.000
_cell.length_b   1.000
_cell.length_c   1.000
_cell.angle_alpha   90.00
_cell.angle_beta   90.00
_cell.angle_gamma   90.00
#
_symmetry.space_group_name_H-M   'P 1'
#
loop_
_entity.id
_entity.type
_entity.pdbx_description
1 polymer ?
#
loop_
_entity_poly.entity_id
_entity_poly.type
_entity_poly.pdbx_seq_one_letter_code
_entity_poly.pdbx_strand_id
1 'polypeptide(L)'
;SSYLNFKKIKSYNECIKMAEKLLNIINGLSKILFKIENYIQSNSINLIDKNNRLIEGYTWINCSLTIRNNNSLMTNDKNIELSTNLNKYTEKILSDDDFYRAFIFLHYDKDNWRDLYCIYEVIRDVVGNGNGKSGEKIIKNWLPDKDKSMINIFTQTANSIKAVKEQARHGKVFNAPKIKMNLFDAKNFIYKILLIWLENYS
;
A
#
# COMPACT_ATOMS: atom_id res chain seq x y z
N SER A 1 1.65 20.82 -6.18
CA SER A 1 0.65 19.77 -5.97
C SER A 1 -0.71 20.41 -5.70
N SER A 2 -1.68 20.21 -6.58
CA SER A 2 -3.02 20.81 -6.54
C SER A 2 -4.02 20.04 -5.63
N TYR A 3 -3.62 18.87 -5.13
CA TYR A 3 -4.50 17.95 -4.38
C TYR A 3 -4.55 18.23 -2.88
N LEU A 4 -3.46 18.71 -2.28
CA LEU A 4 -3.47 19.26 -0.93
C LEU A 4 -3.99 20.70 -0.96
N ASN A 5 -5.17 20.91 -1.54
CA ASN A 5 -5.81 22.22 -1.51
C ASN A 5 -6.42 22.44 -0.13
N PHE A 6 -5.56 22.73 0.86
CA PHE A 6 -5.92 23.04 2.25
C PHE A 6 -7.01 24.11 2.35
N LYS A 7 -7.19 24.93 1.29
CA LYS A 7 -8.27 25.93 1.19
C LYS A 7 -9.69 25.33 1.17
N LYS A 8 -9.86 24.02 0.93
CA LYS A 8 -11.17 23.35 0.96
C LYS A 8 -11.46 22.62 2.28
N ILE A 9 -10.50 22.55 3.20
CA ILE A 9 -10.68 21.91 4.51
C ILE A 9 -11.48 22.88 5.38
N LYS A 10 -12.67 22.46 5.80
CA LYS A 10 -13.64 23.31 6.51
C LYS A 10 -13.61 23.11 8.02
N SER A 11 -12.93 22.06 8.48
CA SER A 11 -12.88 21.75 9.91
C SER A 11 -11.55 21.12 10.33
N TYR A 12 -11.26 21.24 11.62
CA TYR A 12 -10.14 20.58 12.28
C TYR A 12 -10.12 19.06 12.07
N ASN A 13 -11.28 18.40 12.21
CA ASN A 13 -11.41 16.95 12.02
C ASN A 13 -11.13 16.51 10.57
N GLU A 14 -11.50 17.31 9.57
CA GLU A 14 -11.14 17.03 8.18
C GLU A 14 -9.62 17.14 7.95
N CYS A 15 -8.95 18.07 8.64
CA CYS A 15 -7.50 18.21 8.60
C CYS A 15 -6.80 16.96 9.16
N ILE A 16 -7.25 16.46 10.33
CA ILE A 16 -6.71 15.23 10.93
C ILE A 16 -6.87 14.05 9.96
N LYS A 17 -8.07 13.81 9.45
CA LYS A 17 -8.34 12.69 8.53
C LYS A 17 -7.49 12.76 7.27
N MET A 18 -7.27 13.97 6.74
CA MET A 18 -6.40 14.17 5.57
C MET A 18 -4.93 13.86 5.91
N ALA A 19 -4.46 14.30 7.09
CA ALA A 19 -3.10 14.01 7.55
C ALA A 19 -2.88 12.50 7.77
N GLU A 20 -3.85 11.81 8.38
CA GLU A 20 -3.83 10.34 8.54
C GLU A 20 -3.84 9.64 7.18
N LYS A 21 -4.72 10.07 6.26
CA LYS A 21 -4.77 9.54 4.89
C LYS A 21 -3.41 9.70 4.19
N LEU A 22 -2.79 10.87 4.28
CA LEU A 22 -1.47 11.12 3.70
C LEU A 22 -0.38 10.27 4.34
N LEU A 23 -0.36 10.17 5.67
CA LEU A 23 0.62 9.37 6.40
C LEU A 23 0.53 7.88 6.01
N ASN A 24 -0.69 7.36 5.87
CA ASN A 24 -0.92 5.98 5.43
C ASN A 24 -0.38 5.74 4.02
N ILE A 25 -0.57 6.68 3.11
CA ILE A 25 -0.05 6.60 1.74
C ILE A 25 1.48 6.61 1.75
N ILE A 26 2.09 7.52 2.50
CA ILE A 26 3.55 7.61 2.61
C ILE A 26 4.13 6.30 3.15
N ASN A 27 3.59 5.79 4.27
CA ASN A 27 4.04 4.53 4.86
C ASN A 27 3.87 3.34 3.89
N GLY A 28 2.73 3.25 3.20
CA GLY A 28 2.48 2.22 2.19
C GLY A 28 3.47 2.30 1.02
N LEU A 29 3.70 3.50 0.48
CA LEU A 29 4.68 3.72 -0.59
C LEU A 29 6.10 3.41 -0.11
N SER A 30 6.45 3.75 1.13
CA SER A 30 7.76 3.44 1.70
C SER A 30 8.02 1.93 1.78
N LYS A 31 6.99 1.15 2.16
CA LYS A 31 7.06 -0.31 2.15
C LYS A 31 7.27 -0.88 0.75
N ILE A 32 6.51 -0.39 -0.22
CA ILE A 32 6.53 -0.93 -1.58
C ILE A 32 7.85 -0.57 -2.29
N LEU A 33 8.23 0.71 -2.24
CA LEU A 33 9.34 1.26 -3.03
C LEU A 33 10.70 0.99 -2.38
N PHE A 34 10.78 1.07 -1.05
CA PHE A 34 12.06 0.99 -0.32
C PHE A 34 12.19 -0.25 0.55
N LYS A 35 11.14 -1.09 0.64
CA LYS A 35 11.10 -2.27 1.53
C LYS A 35 11.38 -1.92 2.99
N ILE A 36 11.03 -0.70 3.40
CA ILE A 36 11.17 -0.24 4.77
C ILE A 36 9.99 -0.79 5.57
N GLU A 37 10.28 -1.46 6.68
CA GLU A 37 9.25 -2.03 7.57
C GLU A 37 8.90 -1.08 8.73
N ASN A 38 9.70 -0.02 8.93
CA ASN A 38 9.45 0.98 9.96
C ASN A 38 8.40 2.01 9.51
N TYR A 39 7.46 2.33 10.39
CA TYR A 39 6.43 3.32 10.14
C TYR A 39 6.86 4.71 10.57
N ILE A 40 6.55 5.70 9.74
CA ILE A 40 6.48 7.09 10.17
C ILE A 40 5.19 7.21 10.98
N GLN A 41 5.31 7.61 12.24
CA GLN A 41 4.17 7.94 13.09
C GLN A 41 4.01 9.47 13.16
N SER A 42 2.77 9.93 13.33
CA SER A 42 2.52 11.36 13.58
C SER A 42 2.89 11.68 15.02
N ASN A 43 3.87 12.57 15.22
CA ASN A 43 4.31 12.99 16.56
C ASN A 43 3.39 14.04 17.19
N SER A 44 2.81 14.93 16.39
CA SER A 44 1.87 15.94 16.88
C SER A 44 1.02 16.49 15.75
N ILE A 45 -0.21 16.89 16.09
CA ILE A 45 -1.09 17.65 15.21
C ILE A 45 -1.30 19.02 15.85
N ASN A 46 -0.81 20.06 15.19
CA ASN A 46 -0.85 21.44 15.67
C ASN A 46 -1.69 22.30 14.72
N LEU A 47 -2.65 23.03 15.28
CA LEU A 47 -3.33 24.14 14.64
C LEU A 47 -2.47 25.39 14.83
N ILE A 48 -2.03 26.01 13.73
CA ILE A 48 -1.21 27.22 13.74
C ILE A 48 -1.94 28.40 13.09
N ASP A 49 -1.68 29.61 13.56
CA ASP A 49 -2.20 30.85 12.97
C ASP A 49 -1.43 31.23 11.68
N LYS A 50 -1.89 32.30 11.02
CA LYS A 50 -1.26 32.84 9.81
C LYS A 50 0.19 33.32 9.98
N ASN A 51 0.66 33.44 11.22
CA ASN A 51 2.03 33.84 11.59
C ASN A 51 2.83 32.65 12.13
N ASN A 52 2.40 31.40 11.87
CA ASN A 52 2.99 30.16 12.39
C ASN A 52 2.98 30.03 13.93
N ARG A 53 2.10 30.74 14.64
CA ARG A 53 1.95 30.59 16.10
C ARG A 53 0.99 29.45 16.43
N LEU A 54 1.34 28.63 17.40
CA LEU A 54 0.48 27.56 17.89
C LEU A 54 -0.81 28.12 18.50
N ILE A 55 -1.97 27.66 18.01
CA ILE A 55 -3.30 27.96 18.54
C ILE A 55 -3.76 26.81 19.45
N GLU A 56 -3.64 25.56 18.97
CA GLU A 56 -4.08 24.34 19.67
C GLU A 56 -3.25 23.16 19.17
N GLY A 57 -2.93 22.17 20.01
CA GLY A 57 -2.12 21.03 19.58
C GLY A 57 -2.33 19.79 20.42
N TYR A 58 -2.29 18.62 19.77
CA TYR A 58 -2.31 17.31 20.41
C TYR A 58 -0.99 16.61 20.09
N THR A 59 -0.17 16.38 21.12
CA THR A 59 1.11 15.68 20.99
C THR A 59 0.93 14.23 21.38
N TRP A 60 1.26 13.33 20.47
CA TRP A 60 1.31 11.90 20.73
C TRP A 60 2.78 11.51 20.79
N ILE A 61 3.30 11.24 21.98
CA ILE A 61 4.68 10.80 22.13
C ILE A 61 4.72 9.29 21.88
N ASN A 62 5.08 8.87 20.65
CA ASN A 62 6.15 7.89 20.49
C ASN A 62 6.70 7.77 19.06
N CYS A 63 7.97 7.33 19.00
CA CYS A 63 8.76 6.89 17.85
C CYS A 63 9.45 7.94 16.96
N SER A 64 10.76 8.07 17.21
CA SER A 64 11.77 8.64 16.32
C SER A 64 12.04 7.74 15.11
N LEU A 65 11.98 8.31 13.90
CA LEU A 65 12.55 7.71 12.70
C LEU A 65 13.68 8.61 12.17
N THR A 66 14.92 8.13 12.22
CA THR A 66 16.04 8.78 11.54
C THR A 66 16.06 8.32 10.09
N ILE A 67 15.36 9.04 9.21
CA ILE A 67 15.53 8.89 7.76
C ILE A 67 16.79 9.67 7.37
N ARG A 68 17.92 8.98 7.18
CA ARG A 68 18.98 9.53 6.31
C ARG A 68 18.50 9.36 4.89
N ASN A 69 18.01 10.45 4.32
CA ASN A 69 17.65 10.51 2.92
C ASN A 69 18.93 10.55 2.08
N ASN A 70 19.57 9.39 1.89
CA ASN A 70 20.48 9.23 0.78
C ASN A 70 19.60 9.02 -0.46
N ASN A 71 19.27 10.12 -1.15
CA ASN A 71 18.52 10.13 -2.42
C ASN A 71 19.27 9.43 -3.58
N SER A 72 20.21 8.53 -3.29
CA SER A 72 20.92 7.74 -4.28
C SER A 72 21.09 6.32 -3.78
N LEU A 73 20.51 5.38 -4.52
CA LEU A 73 20.98 4.00 -4.54
C LEU A 73 22.09 3.97 -5.60
N MET A 74 23.35 4.12 -5.17
CA MET A 74 24.50 3.86 -6.05
C MET A 74 24.64 2.34 -6.21
N THR A 75 23.98 1.79 -7.22
CA THR A 75 24.47 0.56 -7.86
C THR A 75 25.36 0.97 -9.01
N ASN A 76 26.47 0.23 -9.20
CA ASN A 76 27.64 0.58 -10.02
C ASN A 76 27.42 1.12 -11.44
N ASP A 77 26.20 1.27 -11.98
CA ASP A 77 26.00 1.90 -13.29
C ASP A 77 24.70 2.72 -13.50
N LYS A 78 23.79 2.91 -12.54
CA LYS A 78 22.59 3.77 -12.76
C LYS A 78 22.07 4.45 -11.49
N ASN A 79 21.96 5.78 -11.54
CA ASN A 79 21.13 6.55 -10.60
C ASN A 79 19.65 6.23 -10.90
N ILE A 80 18.95 5.57 -10.00
CA ILE A 80 17.50 5.33 -10.14
C ILE A 80 16.77 6.60 -9.65
N GLU A 81 16.06 7.28 -10.56
CA GLU A 81 15.14 8.39 -10.26
C GLU A 81 13.99 7.90 -9.36
N LEU A 82 14.18 7.92 -8.03
CA LEU A 82 13.14 7.58 -7.05
C LEU A 82 12.26 8.78 -6.67
N SER A 83 12.74 10.01 -6.87
CA SER A 83 12.06 11.23 -6.42
C SER A 83 10.87 11.64 -7.28
N THR A 84 10.90 11.35 -8.59
CA THR A 84 9.84 11.75 -9.55
C THR A 84 8.58 10.88 -9.40
N ASN A 85 8.72 9.61 -9.02
CA ASN A 85 7.60 8.67 -8.92
C ASN A 85 6.83 8.78 -7.60
N LEU A 86 7.47 9.13 -6.47
CA LEU A 86 6.79 9.20 -5.18
C LEU A 86 5.68 10.25 -5.15
N ASN A 87 5.95 11.46 -5.67
CA ASN A 87 4.95 12.52 -5.75
C ASN A 87 3.81 12.14 -6.69
N LYS A 88 4.14 11.59 -7.86
CA LYS A 88 3.14 11.11 -8.83
C LYS A 88 2.22 10.04 -8.24
N TYR A 89 2.77 9.04 -7.56
CA TYR A 89 1.96 7.99 -6.93
C TYR A 89 1.15 8.54 -5.76
N THR A 90 1.72 9.42 -4.95
CA THR A 90 1.01 10.06 -3.83
C THR A 90 -0.21 10.83 -4.35
N GLU A 91 -0.03 11.67 -5.38
CA GLU A 91 -1.14 12.41 -5.99
C GLU A 91 -2.20 11.48 -6.56
N LYS A 92 -1.79 10.42 -7.27
CA LYS A 92 -2.69 9.42 -7.84
C LYS A 92 -3.53 8.71 -6.77
N ILE A 93 -2.90 8.24 -5.70
CA ILE A 93 -3.59 7.53 -4.61
C ILE A 93 -4.50 8.49 -3.83
N LEU A 94 -4.14 9.77 -3.71
CA LEU A 94 -5.00 10.77 -3.08
C LEU A 94 -6.22 11.12 -3.96
N SER A 95 -6.06 11.10 -5.28
CA SER A 95 -7.10 11.50 -6.23
C SER A 95 -8.14 10.42 -6.53
N ASP A 96 -7.82 9.16 -6.23
CA ASP A 96 -8.62 8.01 -6.60
C ASP A 96 -8.84 7.09 -5.39
N ASP A 97 -10.11 6.97 -4.99
CA ASP A 97 -10.50 6.20 -3.82
C ASP A 97 -10.28 4.69 -3.98
N ASP A 98 -10.22 4.17 -5.21
CA ASP A 98 -9.92 2.76 -5.45
C ASP A 98 -8.45 2.44 -5.14
N PHE A 99 -7.53 3.31 -5.55
CA PHE A 99 -6.13 3.20 -5.14
C PHE A 99 -5.99 3.34 -3.63
N TYR A 100 -6.66 4.32 -3.02
CA TYR A 100 -6.62 4.49 -1.58
C TYR A 100 -7.16 3.25 -0.84
N ARG A 101 -8.25 2.65 -1.31
CA ARG A 101 -8.85 1.44 -0.75
C ARG A 101 -7.91 0.24 -0.78
N ALA A 102 -6.96 0.14 -1.71
CA ALA A 102 -5.90 -0.85 -1.64
C ALA A 102 -4.84 -0.46 -0.61
N PHE A 103 -4.45 0.82 -0.57
CA PHE A 103 -3.39 1.33 0.29
C PHE A 103 -3.70 1.29 1.79
N ILE A 104 -4.96 1.33 2.21
CA ILE A 104 -5.32 1.21 3.63
C ILE A 104 -4.83 -0.10 4.27
N PHE A 105 -4.70 -1.17 3.47
CA PHE A 105 -4.26 -2.48 3.96
C PHE A 105 -2.74 -2.58 4.12
N LEU A 106 -1.98 -1.61 3.60
CA LEU A 106 -0.52 -1.55 3.79
C LEU A 106 -0.14 -0.90 5.12
N HIS A 107 -1.11 -0.31 5.84
CA HIS A 107 -0.85 0.44 7.05
C HIS A 107 -0.59 -0.44 8.28
N TYR A 108 -1.08 -1.68 8.30
CA TYR A 108 -0.98 -2.51 9.50
C TYR A 108 0.39 -3.21 9.59
N ASP A 109 1.05 -3.06 10.74
CA ASP A 109 2.43 -3.45 11.12
C ASP A 109 2.81 -4.92 10.91
N LYS A 110 1.87 -5.73 10.40
CA LYS A 110 2.04 -7.16 10.20
C LYS A 110 1.44 -7.50 8.86
N ASP A 111 2.23 -7.33 7.81
CA ASP A 111 1.89 -7.85 6.48
C ASP A 111 1.43 -9.29 6.68
N ASN A 112 0.15 -9.55 6.48
CA ASN A 112 -0.48 -10.83 6.76
C ASN A 112 -1.28 -11.28 5.54
N TRP A 113 -1.57 -12.57 5.48
CA TRP A 113 -2.27 -13.16 4.34
C TRP A 113 -3.61 -12.50 4.05
N ARG A 114 -4.34 -12.07 5.08
CA ARG A 114 -5.64 -11.41 4.91
C ARG A 114 -5.47 -10.06 4.22
N ASP A 115 -4.57 -9.21 4.70
CA ASP A 115 -4.35 -7.87 4.14
C ASP A 115 -3.78 -7.94 2.73
N LEU A 116 -2.80 -8.83 2.48
CA LEU A 116 -2.27 -9.07 1.14
C LEU A 116 -3.36 -9.55 0.16
N TYR A 117 -4.29 -10.39 0.64
CA TYR A 117 -5.40 -10.86 -0.17
C TYR A 117 -6.41 -9.73 -0.43
N CYS A 118 -6.73 -8.91 0.57
CA CYS A 118 -7.61 -7.75 0.42
C CYS A 118 -7.06 -6.77 -0.62
N ILE A 119 -5.75 -6.48 -0.61
CA ILE A 119 -5.10 -5.65 -1.65
C ILE A 119 -5.34 -6.27 -3.02
N TYR A 120 -5.03 -7.56 -3.20
CA TYR A 120 -5.26 -8.26 -4.46
C TYR A 120 -6.71 -8.19 -4.93
N GLU A 121 -7.67 -8.36 -4.03
CA GLU A 121 -9.10 -8.29 -4.37
C GLU A 121 -9.54 -6.93 -4.82
N VAL A 122 -9.10 -5.86 -4.15
CA VAL A 122 -9.42 -4.48 -4.56
C VAL A 122 -8.94 -4.28 -5.99
N ILE A 123 -7.67 -4.61 -6.28
CA ILE A 123 -7.11 -4.47 -7.64
C ILE A 123 -7.92 -5.29 -8.64
N ARG A 124 -8.16 -6.58 -8.33
CA ARG A 124 -8.91 -7.50 -9.20
C ARG A 124 -10.30 -6.97 -9.50
N ASP A 125 -11.02 -6.50 -8.49
CA ASP A 125 -12.40 -6.07 -8.66
C ASP A 125 -12.45 -4.75 -9.45
N VAL A 126 -11.54 -3.81 -9.19
CA VAL A 126 -11.48 -2.51 -9.92
C VAL A 126 -11.16 -2.73 -11.38
N VAL A 127 -10.07 -3.43 -11.70
CA VAL A 127 -9.68 -3.63 -13.12
C VAL A 127 -10.64 -4.56 -13.86
N GLY A 128 -11.39 -5.38 -13.11
CA GLY A 128 -12.46 -6.22 -13.64
C GLY A 128 -13.80 -5.52 -13.79
N ASN A 129 -13.93 -4.24 -13.45
CA ASN A 129 -15.21 -3.50 -13.36
C ASN A 129 -16.26 -4.23 -12.51
N GLY A 130 -15.85 -4.69 -11.33
CA GLY A 130 -16.66 -5.47 -10.39
C GLY A 130 -16.77 -6.96 -10.72
N ASN A 131 -16.22 -7.42 -11.84
CA ASN A 131 -16.17 -8.84 -12.19
C ASN A 131 -14.79 -9.44 -11.88
N GLY A 132 -14.71 -10.20 -10.79
CA GLY A 132 -13.44 -10.79 -10.35
C GLY A 132 -12.76 -11.71 -11.37
N LYS A 133 -13.51 -12.38 -12.27
CA LYS A 133 -12.92 -13.27 -13.28
C LYS A 133 -12.24 -12.50 -14.41
N SER A 134 -12.87 -11.43 -14.90
CA SER A 134 -12.23 -10.54 -15.88
C SER A 134 -11.04 -9.83 -15.26
N GLY A 135 -11.17 -9.38 -14.01
CA GLY A 135 -10.09 -8.77 -13.24
C GLY A 135 -8.86 -9.66 -13.11
N GLU A 136 -9.05 -10.92 -12.73
CA GLU A 136 -7.94 -11.88 -12.62
C GLU A 136 -7.26 -12.11 -13.98
N LYS A 137 -8.04 -12.23 -15.07
CA LYS A 137 -7.50 -12.37 -16.43
C LYS A 137 -6.65 -11.16 -16.83
N ILE A 138 -7.10 -9.96 -16.49
CA ILE A 138 -6.36 -8.71 -16.74
C ILE A 138 -5.05 -8.70 -15.96
N ILE A 139 -5.10 -8.99 -14.64
CA ILE A 139 -3.88 -9.05 -13.81
C ILE A 139 -2.90 -10.10 -14.33
N LYS A 140 -3.38 -11.28 -14.78
CA LYS A 140 -2.52 -12.31 -15.40
C LYS A 140 -1.78 -11.78 -16.63
N ASN A 141 -2.39 -10.90 -17.42
CA ASN A 141 -1.76 -10.34 -18.61
C ASN A 141 -0.67 -9.31 -18.28
N TRP A 142 -0.63 -8.78 -17.06
CA TRP A 142 0.44 -7.90 -16.58
C TRP A 142 1.72 -8.67 -16.23
N LEU A 143 1.60 -9.98 -15.99
CA LEU A 143 2.69 -10.83 -15.51
C LEU A 143 3.35 -11.60 -16.66
N PRO A 144 4.68 -11.82 -16.59
CA PRO A 144 5.34 -12.72 -17.52
C PRO A 144 4.79 -14.15 -17.35
N ASP A 145 4.85 -14.97 -18.41
CA ASP A 145 4.22 -16.31 -18.42
C ASP A 145 4.61 -17.18 -17.22
N LYS A 146 5.88 -17.13 -16.82
CA LYS A 146 6.41 -17.86 -15.65
C LYS A 146 5.76 -17.48 -14.32
N ASP A 147 5.22 -16.26 -14.20
CA ASP A 147 4.64 -15.73 -12.97
C ASP A 147 3.11 -15.82 -12.96
N LYS A 148 2.45 -16.15 -14.09
CA LYS A 148 0.97 -16.20 -14.17
C LYS A 148 0.35 -17.22 -13.22
N SER A 149 1.06 -18.33 -12.96
CA SER A 149 0.63 -19.36 -12.01
C SER A 149 0.68 -18.89 -10.56
N MET A 150 1.47 -17.85 -10.25
CA MET A 150 1.64 -17.33 -8.89
C MET A 150 0.36 -16.75 -8.31
N ILE A 151 -0.56 -16.23 -9.14
CA ILE A 151 -1.89 -15.80 -8.67
C ILE A 151 -2.66 -16.96 -8.06
N ASN A 152 -2.65 -18.12 -8.73
CA ASN A 152 -3.35 -19.30 -8.24
C ASN A 152 -2.66 -19.86 -6.98
N ILE A 153 -1.33 -19.91 -6.96
CA ILE A 153 -0.57 -20.34 -5.78
C ILE A 153 -0.85 -19.42 -4.58
N PHE A 154 -0.80 -18.10 -4.79
CA PHE A 154 -1.10 -17.09 -3.77
C PHE A 154 -2.52 -17.26 -3.22
N THR A 155 -3.53 -17.27 -4.11
CA THR A 155 -4.94 -17.31 -3.69
C THR A 155 -5.31 -18.63 -3.02
N GLN A 156 -4.77 -19.76 -3.46
CA GLN A 156 -4.97 -21.05 -2.80
C GLN A 156 -4.28 -21.10 -1.43
N THR A 157 -3.07 -20.55 -1.33
CA THR A 157 -2.33 -20.50 -0.06
C THR A 157 -3.05 -19.63 0.97
N ALA A 158 -3.42 -18.40 0.59
CA ALA A 158 -4.09 -17.44 1.47
C ALA A 158 -5.46 -17.90 1.98
N ASN A 159 -6.15 -18.76 1.22
CA ASN A 159 -7.46 -19.29 1.58
C ASN A 159 -7.40 -20.61 2.38
N SER A 160 -6.25 -21.25 2.50
CA SER A 160 -6.14 -22.58 3.11
C SER A 160 -5.71 -22.50 4.58
N ILE A 161 -6.61 -22.86 5.50
CA ILE A 161 -6.26 -23.05 6.94
C ILE A 161 -5.09 -24.04 7.08
N LYS A 162 -5.02 -25.08 6.25
CA LYS A 162 -3.89 -26.04 6.29
C LYS A 162 -2.55 -25.43 5.83
N ALA A 163 -2.58 -24.30 5.14
CA ALA A 163 -1.38 -23.58 4.70
C ALA A 163 -0.98 -22.46 5.66
N VAL A 164 -1.94 -21.65 6.12
CA VAL A 164 -1.68 -20.41 6.86
C VAL A 164 -2.43 -20.31 8.20
N LYS A 165 -3.09 -21.40 8.63
CA LYS A 165 -3.78 -21.55 9.92
C LYS A 165 -4.81 -20.44 10.17
N GLU A 166 -4.73 -19.76 11.31
CA GLU A 166 -5.62 -18.67 11.73
C GLU A 166 -5.55 -17.42 10.83
N GLN A 167 -4.52 -17.33 9.98
CA GLN A 167 -4.36 -16.22 9.03
C GLN A 167 -5.10 -16.47 7.70
N ALA A 168 -5.76 -17.62 7.55
CA ALA A 168 -6.54 -17.92 6.36
C ALA A 168 -7.71 -16.95 6.24
N ARG A 169 -7.91 -16.40 5.04
CA ARG A 169 -9.02 -15.45 4.79
C ARG A 169 -10.39 -16.07 5.04
N HIS A 170 -10.53 -17.37 4.75
CA HIS A 170 -11.77 -18.09 4.95
C HIS A 170 -11.57 -19.23 5.95
N GLY A 171 -12.54 -19.38 6.85
CA GLY A 171 -12.63 -20.49 7.80
C GLY A 171 -12.87 -21.87 7.16
N LYS A 172 -12.83 -21.98 5.83
CA LYS A 172 -13.10 -23.22 5.11
C LYS A 172 -11.84 -24.08 5.07
N VAL A 173 -12.00 -25.35 5.43
CA VAL A 173 -10.90 -26.32 5.40
C VAL A 173 -10.72 -26.82 3.97
N PHE A 174 -9.89 -26.12 3.20
CA PHE A 174 -9.39 -26.62 1.92
C PHE A 174 -8.21 -27.57 2.15
N ASN A 175 -7.98 -28.49 1.21
CA ASN A 175 -6.72 -29.21 1.18
C ASN A 175 -5.55 -28.23 1.03
N ALA A 176 -4.42 -28.56 1.66
CA ALA A 176 -3.22 -27.76 1.48
C ALA A 176 -2.84 -27.79 -0.02
N PRO A 177 -2.56 -26.64 -0.65
CA PRO A 177 -2.10 -26.65 -2.03
C PRO A 177 -0.77 -27.40 -2.12
N LYS A 178 -0.54 -28.09 -3.24
CA LYS A 178 0.71 -28.84 -3.47
C LYS A 178 1.94 -27.94 -3.42
N ILE A 179 1.79 -26.71 -3.89
CA ILE A 179 2.80 -25.65 -3.83
C ILE A 179 2.25 -24.58 -2.91
N LYS A 180 2.99 -24.24 -1.86
CA LYS A 180 2.67 -23.18 -0.92
C LYS A 180 3.60 -22.01 -1.17
N MET A 181 3.04 -20.81 -1.18
CA MET A 181 3.82 -19.58 -1.16
C MET A 181 4.11 -19.20 0.30
N ASN A 182 5.32 -18.78 0.63
CA ASN A 182 5.56 -18.21 1.96
C ASN A 182 5.10 -16.74 2.00
N LEU A 183 4.97 -16.17 3.20
CA LEU A 183 4.44 -14.83 3.37
C LEU A 183 5.35 -13.74 2.75
N PHE A 184 6.66 -13.95 2.74
CA PHE A 184 7.61 -13.02 2.12
C PHE A 184 7.46 -12.97 0.60
N ASP A 185 7.33 -14.13 -0.05
CA ASP A 185 7.08 -14.23 -1.48
C ASP A 185 5.72 -13.67 -1.85
N ALA A 186 4.70 -13.92 -1.02
CA ALA A 186 3.37 -13.34 -1.19
C ALA A 186 3.39 -11.81 -1.12
N LYS A 187 4.09 -11.26 -0.12
CA LYS A 187 4.30 -9.80 0.03
C LYS A 187 4.94 -9.21 -1.21
N ASN A 188 6.07 -9.75 -1.65
CA ASN A 188 6.77 -9.28 -2.85
C ASN A 188 5.91 -9.40 -4.12
N PHE A 189 5.14 -10.49 -4.24
CA PHE A 189 4.26 -10.72 -5.37
C PHE A 189 3.12 -9.70 -5.43
N ILE A 190 2.46 -9.43 -4.31
CA ILE A 190 1.38 -8.43 -4.26
C ILE A 190 1.93 -7.01 -4.47
N TYR A 191 3.09 -6.68 -3.90
CA TYR A 191 3.71 -5.37 -4.13
C TYR A 191 4.07 -5.13 -5.60
N LYS A 192 4.52 -6.19 -6.29
CA LYS A 192 4.74 -6.14 -7.75
C LYS A 192 3.45 -5.83 -8.51
N ILE A 193 2.34 -6.52 -8.20
CA ILE A 193 1.04 -6.26 -8.85
C ILE A 193 0.57 -4.83 -8.59
N LEU A 194 0.70 -4.36 -7.35
CA LEU A 194 0.30 -3.01 -6.94
C LEU A 194 1.12 -1.91 -7.65
N LEU A 195 2.44 -2.11 -7.81
CA LEU A 195 3.28 -1.20 -8.57
C LEU A 195 2.89 -1.14 -10.04
N ILE A 196 2.68 -2.31 -10.68
CA ILE A 196 2.24 -2.34 -12.08
C ILE A 196 0.91 -1.60 -12.25
N TRP A 197 -0.02 -1.77 -11.32
CA TRP A 197 -1.30 -1.05 -11.32
C TRP A 197 -1.10 0.47 -11.18
N LEU A 198 -0.26 0.90 -10.23
CA LEU A 198 0.09 2.32 -10.04
C LEU A 198 0.77 2.94 -11.27
N GLU A 199 1.57 2.18 -12.01
CA GLU A 199 2.26 2.67 -13.19
C GLU A 199 1.35 2.76 -14.41
N ASN A 200 0.46 1.78 -14.62
CA ASN A 200 -0.19 1.55 -15.91
C ASN A 200 -1.68 1.91 -15.98
N TYR A 201 -2.38 2.08 -14.85
CA TYR A 201 -3.83 2.29 -14.86
C TYR A 201 -4.21 3.70 -14.45
N SER A 202 -4.77 4.49 -15.36
CA SER A 202 -5.27 5.85 -15.10
C SER A 202 -6.77 5.90 -15.30
#